data_AF-A0A8K0K6G3-F1
#
_entry.id   AF-A0A8K0K6G3-F1
#
_cell.length_a   1.000
_cell.length_b   1.000
_cell.length_c   1.000
_cell.angle_alpha   90.00
_cell.angle_beta   90.00
_cell.angle_gamma   90.00
#
_symmetry.space_group_name_H-M   'P 1'
#
loop_
_entity.id
_entity.type
_entity.pdbx_description
1 polymer ?
#
loop_
_entity_poly.entity_id
_entity_poly.type
_entity_poly.pdbx_seq_one_letter_code
_entity_poly.pdbx_strand_id
1 'polypeptide(L)'
;SPQDCPIQNTQCIDGKCQCTGDYGPNKANEKCLPNKLGGPCVNNDDCSLITNAVCTKGSCVCKSGFTEKKGTCSMGSIATLAMSAILFAVTSRFLL
;
A
#
# COMPACT_ATOMS: atom_id res chain seq x y z
N SER A 1 27.69 14.83 -16.38
CA SER A 1 27.14 16.19 -16.15
C SER A 1 25.97 16.06 -15.16
N PRO A 2 25.39 17.11 -14.54
CA PRO A 2 24.05 17.04 -13.91
C PRO A 2 22.91 16.51 -14.83
N GLN A 3 23.25 16.14 -16.07
CA GLN A 3 22.38 15.63 -17.12
C GLN A 3 22.34 14.09 -17.23
N ASP A 4 23.14 13.34 -16.46
CA ASP A 4 23.27 11.89 -16.66
C ASP A 4 22.97 11.10 -15.39
N CYS A 5 21.77 11.25 -14.83
CA CYS A 5 21.28 10.23 -13.91
C CYS A 5 20.64 9.11 -14.75
N PRO A 6 21.31 7.95 -14.95
CA PRO A 6 20.85 6.92 -15.88
C PRO A 6 19.61 6.17 -15.36
N ILE A 7 19.33 6.27 -14.06
CA ILE A 7 18.21 5.60 -13.40
C ILE A 7 16.93 6.41 -13.63
N GLN A 8 15.87 5.77 -14.13
CA GLN A 8 14.57 6.41 -14.30
C GLN A 8 14.03 6.95 -12.95
N ASN A 9 13.25 8.02 -13.01
CA ASN A 9 12.69 8.71 -11.83
C ASN A 9 13.75 9.23 -10.85
N THR A 10 14.92 9.65 -11.37
CA THR A 10 15.94 10.36 -10.58
C THR A 10 16.20 11.76 -11.10
N GLN A 11 16.69 12.63 -10.21
CA GLN A 11 17.22 13.94 -10.55
C GLN A 11 18.54 14.18 -9.80
N CYS A 12 19.39 15.03 -10.38
CA CYS A 12 20.61 15.48 -9.73
C CYS A 12 20.27 16.54 -8.68
N ILE A 13 20.32 16.18 -7.39
CA ILE A 13 20.10 17.06 -6.25
C ILE A 13 21.36 17.01 -5.39
N ASP A 14 21.96 18.18 -5.14
CA ASP A 14 23.24 18.32 -4.41
C ASP A 14 24.39 17.46 -4.97
N GLY A 15 24.45 17.36 -6.31
CA GLY A 15 25.47 16.57 -7.00
C GLY A 15 25.28 15.05 -6.92
N LYS A 16 24.14 14.57 -6.42
CA LYS A 16 23.80 13.14 -6.33
C LYS A 16 22.50 12.84 -7.06
N CYS A 17 22.43 11.67 -7.68
CA CYS A 17 21.17 11.17 -8.25
C CYS A 17 20.27 10.67 -7.13
N GLN A 18 19.10 11.30 -6.99
CA GLN A 18 18.11 10.96 -5.97
C GLN A 18 16.77 10.65 -6.63
N CYS A 19 16.03 9.67 -6.10
CA CYS A 19 14.68 9.38 -6.58
C CYS A 19 13.76 10.60 -6.35
N THR A 20 12.82 10.84 -7.26
CA THR A 20 11.94 12.01 -7.20
C THR A 20 10.46 11.64 -7.17
N GLY A 21 9.64 12.57 -6.66
CA GLY A 21 8.19 12.40 -6.58
C GLY A 21 7.79 11.25 -5.65
N ASP A 22 6.92 10.39 -6.15
CA ASP A 22 6.38 9.23 -5.42
C ASP A 22 7.23 7.96 -5.64
N TYR A 23 8.55 8.13 -5.74
CA TYR A 23 9.50 7.04 -5.89
C TYR A 23 10.57 7.07 -4.80
N GLY A 24 11.02 5.89 -4.37
CA GLY A 24 12.11 5.72 -3.42
C GLY A 24 13.14 4.70 -3.92
N PRO A 25 14.37 4.71 -3.38
CA PRO A 25 15.39 3.76 -3.78
C PRO A 25 15.03 2.35 -3.33
N ASN A 26 15.22 1.36 -4.21
CA ASN A 26 15.19 -0.04 -3.80
C ASN A 26 16.37 -0.36 -2.87
N LYS A 27 16.38 -1.56 -2.26
CA LYS A 27 17.43 -1.98 -1.32
C LYS A 27 18.86 -1.91 -1.89
N ALA A 28 19.01 -2.08 -3.20
CA ALA A 28 20.31 -2.03 -3.87
C ALA A 28 20.71 -0.61 -4.33
N ASN A 29 19.82 0.38 -4.24
CA ASN A 29 19.99 1.73 -4.78
C ASN A 29 20.20 1.77 -6.31
N GLU A 30 19.71 0.77 -7.03
CA GLU A 30 19.85 0.63 -8.49
C GLU A 30 18.58 1.06 -9.24
N LYS A 31 17.46 1.15 -8.53
CA LYS A 31 16.15 1.50 -9.10
C LYS A 31 15.38 2.40 -8.16
N CYS A 32 14.58 3.30 -8.75
CA CYS A 32 13.55 4.05 -8.05
C CYS A 32 12.21 3.35 -8.24
N LEU A 33 11.68 2.82 -7.14
CA LEU A 33 10.43 2.07 -7.09
C LEU A 33 9.30 2.96 -6.55
N PRO A 34 8.04 2.76 -6.98
CA PRO A 34 6.92 3.50 -6.41
C PRO A 34 6.85 3.33 -4.89
N ASN A 35 6.67 4.44 -4.18
CA ASN A 35 6.54 4.47 -2.72
C ASN A 35 5.09 4.72 -2.25
N LYS A 36 4.14 4.78 -3.18
CA LYS A 36 2.70 4.95 -2.91
C LYS A 36 1.83 3.96 -3.69
N LEU A 37 0.66 3.66 -3.12
CA LEU A 37 -0.37 2.86 -3.77
C LEU A 37 -0.82 3.49 -5.09
N GLY A 38 -1.25 2.64 -6.03
CA GLY A 38 -1.56 3.03 -7.40
C GLY A 38 -0.34 3.22 -8.30
N GLY A 39 0.88 3.22 -7.74
CA GLY A 39 2.12 3.33 -8.50
C GLY A 39 2.32 2.17 -9.50
N PRO A 40 2.98 2.42 -10.64
CA PRO A 40 3.15 1.42 -11.71
C PRO A 40 4.10 0.30 -11.30
N CYS A 41 3.80 -0.94 -11.68
CA CYS A 41 4.64 -2.10 -11.38
C CYS A 41 4.59 -3.16 -12.49
N VAL A 42 5.63 -3.97 -12.59
CA VAL A 42 5.69 -5.17 -13.44
C VAL A 42 5.54 -6.42 -12.58
N ASN A 43 6.15 -6.43 -11.39
CA ASN A 43 6.10 -7.55 -10.46
C ASN A 43 6.04 -7.06 -9.00
N ASN A 44 5.95 -8.01 -8.08
CA ASN A 44 5.76 -7.71 -6.65
C ASN A 44 6.95 -6.98 -6.01
N ASP A 45 8.17 -7.15 -6.54
CA ASP A 45 9.36 -6.51 -6.00
C ASP A 45 9.34 -4.99 -6.25
N ASP A 46 8.64 -4.55 -7.31
CA ASP A 46 8.47 -3.12 -7.60
C ASP A 46 7.62 -2.41 -6.53
N CYS A 47 6.75 -3.14 -5.82
CA CYS A 47 5.94 -2.61 -4.72
C CYS A 47 6.58 -2.80 -3.33
N SER A 48 7.86 -3.19 -3.28
CA SER A 48 8.56 -3.55 -2.04
C SER A 48 8.72 -2.41 -1.04
N LEU A 49 8.59 -1.15 -1.48
CA LEU A 49 8.61 0.02 -0.62
C LEU A 49 7.28 0.29 0.09
N ILE A 50 6.20 -0.36 -0.35
CA ILE A 50 4.85 -0.16 0.20
C ILE A 50 4.50 -1.40 1.03
N THR A 51 4.49 -1.23 2.35
CA THR A 51 4.19 -2.32 3.27
C THR A 51 2.81 -2.92 2.98
N ASN A 52 2.74 -4.25 2.90
CA ASN A 52 1.54 -5.02 2.57
C ASN A 52 0.91 -4.71 1.20
N ALA A 53 1.71 -4.24 0.22
CA ALA A 53 1.28 -4.12 -1.17
C ALA A 53 1.77 -5.28 -2.06
N VAL A 54 1.12 -5.44 -3.21
CA VAL A 54 1.40 -6.44 -4.25
C VAL A 54 1.12 -5.81 -5.62
N CYS A 55 1.82 -6.27 -6.65
CA CYS A 55 1.56 -5.79 -8.01
C CYS A 55 0.35 -6.52 -8.60
N THR A 56 -0.69 -5.78 -8.97
CA THR A 56 -1.88 -6.35 -9.61
C THR A 56 -2.28 -5.48 -10.79
N LYS A 57 -2.42 -6.09 -11.98
CA LYS A 57 -2.82 -5.39 -13.21
C LYS A 57 -1.96 -4.15 -13.52
N GLY A 58 -0.67 -4.21 -13.20
CA GLY A 58 0.28 -3.12 -13.46
C GLY A 58 0.32 -2.02 -12.41
N SER A 59 -0.39 -2.16 -11.28
CA SER A 59 -0.39 -1.18 -10.19
C SER A 59 -0.17 -1.81 -8.82
N CYS A 60 0.53 -1.09 -7.94
CA CYS A 60 0.70 -1.49 -6.55
C CYS A 60 -0.62 -1.30 -5.78
N VAL A 61 -1.18 -2.42 -5.31
CA VAL A 61 -2.43 -2.46 -4.53
C VAL A 61 -2.19 -3.19 -3.21
N CYS A 62 -3.11 -3.06 -2.26
CA CYS A 62 -3.00 -3.82 -1.01
C CYS A 62 -3.13 -5.33 -1.24
N LYS A 63 -2.33 -6.11 -0.52
CA LYS A 63 -2.45 -7.57 -0.44
C LYS A 63 -3.84 -7.97 0.06
N SER A 64 -4.25 -9.19 -0.27
CA SER A 64 -5.48 -9.78 0.27
C SER A 64 -5.49 -9.71 1.80
N GLY A 65 -6.63 -9.32 2.38
CA GLY A 65 -6.79 -9.07 3.82
C GLY A 65 -6.40 -7.66 4.29
N PHE A 66 -5.81 -6.84 3.44
CA PHE A 66 -5.49 -5.44 3.73
C PHE A 66 -6.37 -4.50 2.92
N THR A 67 -6.64 -3.32 3.47
CA THR A 67 -7.39 -2.25 2.81
C THR A 67 -6.60 -0.96 2.89
N GLU A 68 -6.69 -0.15 1.85
CA GLU A 68 -6.10 1.18 1.84
C GLU A 68 -6.78 2.08 2.89
N LYS A 69 -5.98 2.61 3.81
CA LYS A 69 -6.36 3.64 4.78
C LYS A 69 -5.30 4.72 4.76
N LYS A 70 -5.67 5.95 4.37
CA LYS A 70 -4.77 7.11 4.27
C LYS A 70 -3.49 6.80 3.47
N GLY A 71 -3.61 6.11 2.34
CA GLY A 71 -2.46 5.75 1.48
C GLY A 71 -1.59 4.60 2.00
N THR A 72 -2.02 3.89 3.05
CA THR A 72 -1.30 2.73 3.61
C THR A 72 -2.18 1.48 3.65
N CYS A 73 -1.58 0.31 3.48
CA CYS A 73 -2.31 -0.95 3.59
C CYS A 73 -2.40 -1.40 5.04
N SER A 74 -3.59 -1.29 5.60
CA SER A 74 -3.90 -1.68 6.98
C SER A 74 -4.84 -2.88 6.98
N MET A 75 -4.58 -3.86 7.84
CA MET A 75 -5.49 -4.99 8.01
C MET A 75 -6.82 -4.47 8.57
N GLY A 76 -7.93 -4.90 7.97
CA GLY A 76 -9.24 -4.59 8.51
C GLY A 76 -9.39 -5.28 9.85
N SER A 77 -9.51 -4.53 10.94
CA SER A 77 -10.08 -5.07 12.16
C SER A 77 -11.49 -5.50 11.81
N ILE A 78 -11.76 -6.80 11.82
CA ILE A 78 -13.13 -7.29 11.99
C ILE A 78 -13.63 -6.66 13.29
N ALA A 79 -14.31 -5.52 13.21
CA ALA A 79 -15.20 -5.11 14.26
C ALA A 79 -16.23 -6.24 14.28
N THR A 80 -16.02 -7.19 15.20
CA THR A 80 -16.92 -8.29 15.43
C THR A 80 -18.31 -7.70 15.42
N LEU A 81 -19.13 -8.10 14.45
CA LEU A 81 -20.57 -7.90 14.53
C LEU A 81 -21.04 -8.74 15.72
N ALA A 82 -20.76 -8.29 16.94
CA ALA A 82 -21.65 -8.49 18.05
C ALA A 82 -22.85 -7.58 17.78
N MET A 83 -23.60 -7.89 16.72
CA MET A 83 -25.00 -7.58 16.64
C MET A 83 -25.59 -8.30 17.84
N SER A 84 -25.70 -7.54 18.91
CA SER A 84 -26.22 -7.89 20.21
C SER A 84 -27.31 -8.96 20.07
N ALA A 85 -27.09 -10.13 20.68
CA ALA A 85 -28.14 -11.14 20.91
C ALA A 85 -29.26 -10.64 21.83
N ILE A 86 -29.42 -9.32 21.98
CA ILE A 86 -30.44 -8.67 22.79
C ILE A 86 -31.80 -8.75 22.07
N LEU A 87 -31.86 -8.88 20.73
CA LEU A 87 -33.15 -9.05 20.05
C LEU A 87 -33.78 -10.44 20.24
N PHE A 88 -33.01 -11.50 20.52
CA PHE A 88 -33.60 -12.84 20.75
C PHE A 88 -34.11 -13.03 22.20
N ALA A 89 -33.64 -12.22 23.15
CA ALA A 89 -34.07 -12.32 24.55
C ALA A 89 -35.37 -11.56 24.85
N VAL A 90 -35.67 -10.49 24.11
CA VAL A 90 -36.86 -9.65 24.35
C VAL A 90 -38.10 -10.19 23.63
N THR A 91 -37.94 -10.93 22.53
CA THR A 91 -39.06 -11.59 21.83
C THR A 91 -39.61 -12.81 22.58
N SER A 92 -38.81 -13.43 23.46
CA SER A 92 -39.26 -14.59 24.25
C SER A 92 -40.07 -14.22 25.51
N ARG A 93 -40.18 -12.94 25.89
CA ARG A 93 -41.00 -12.47 27.03
C ARG A 93 -42.33 -11.83 26.64
N PHE A 94 -42.72 -11.92 25.37
CA PHE A 94 -44.03 -11.44 24.90
C PHE A 94 -44.94 -12.58 24.39
N LEU A 95 -44.52 -13.84 24.58
CA LEU A 95 -45.27 -15.04 24.16
C LEU A 95 -45.55 -16.05 25.28
N LEU A 96 -45.28 -15.71 26.55
CA LEU A 96 -45.88 -16.37 27.73
C LEU A 96 -46.40 -15.33 28.71
#